data_AF-A0A9N8ESI4-F1
#
_entry.id   AF-A0A9N8ESI4-F1
#
_cell.length_a   1.000
_cell.length_b   1.000
_cell.length_c   1.000
_cell.angle_alpha   90.00
_cell.angle_beta   90.00
_cell.angle_gamma   90.00
#
_symmetry.space_group_name_H-M   'P 1'
#
loop_
_entity.id
_entity.type
_entity.pdbx_description
1 polymer ?
#
loop_
_entity_poly.entity_id
_entity_poly.type
_entity_poly.pdbx_seq_one_letter_code
_entity_poly.pdbx_strand_id
1 'polypeptide(L)'
;MIQFLVLNLLIFVATVAFSWQPLRQQPKRHSSPLFLSRLSSFDHVDWQSILNDIATDIQPYLAKGKVASYIPALANVDPHQFGIAFTDIRGNTYKAGPSADTPFSIQSISKVFALVMALDLEGEALWKKVGREPSGGRFNSIVQLESEQGRPRNPFINAGAIATSPDEYNSIAINKILDFLKTCAQTDQDIRIDPEVARSEALFGDRNRALAYFMRSYGVVQGDIGQTLHTYFHQCALEMSVTTLSKA
;
A
#
# COMPACT_ATOMS: atom_id res chain seq x y z
N MET A 1 -19.07 1.58 18.22
CA MET A 1 -17.77 2.00 18.78
C MET A 1 -16.68 1.47 17.86
N ILE A 2 -16.59 2.07 16.67
CA ILE A 2 -15.74 1.68 15.54
C ILE A 2 -14.83 2.88 15.28
N GLN A 3 -13.62 2.84 15.84
CA GLN A 3 -12.53 3.77 15.61
C GLN A 3 -11.29 3.09 16.21
N PHE A 4 -10.12 3.29 15.61
CA PHE A 4 -8.83 2.63 15.92
C PHE A 4 -8.58 1.28 15.24
N LEU A 5 -8.45 1.23 13.91
CA LEU A 5 -7.48 0.29 13.30
C LEU A 5 -7.04 0.58 11.83
N VAL A 6 -7.28 1.78 11.29
CA VAL A 6 -6.75 2.20 9.97
C VAL A 6 -5.66 3.28 10.11
N LEU A 7 -5.33 3.68 11.35
CA LEU A 7 -4.61 4.91 11.65
C LEU A 7 -3.07 4.85 11.52
N ASN A 8 -2.46 3.80 10.96
CA ASN A 8 -0.98 3.75 10.86
C ASN A 8 -0.43 3.32 9.50
N LEU A 9 -1.24 3.32 8.43
CA LEU A 9 -0.72 3.09 7.08
C LEU A 9 -1.24 4.07 6.02
N LEU A 10 -2.12 5.01 6.41
CA LEU A 10 -2.75 5.99 5.52
C LEU A 10 -2.74 7.42 6.08
N ILE A 11 -2.04 7.68 7.20
CA ILE A 11 -1.75 9.06 7.62
C ILE A 11 -0.51 9.51 6.88
N PHE A 12 -0.67 9.80 5.58
CA PHE A 12 -0.07 10.92 4.86
C PHE A 12 -0.60 10.96 3.41
N VAL A 13 -1.86 10.58 3.17
CA VAL A 13 -2.61 11.00 1.99
C VAL A 13 -4.00 11.41 2.49
N ALA A 14 -4.30 12.69 2.33
CA ALA A 14 -5.42 13.39 2.94
C ALA A 14 -6.79 12.68 2.79
N THR A 15 -7.63 12.75 3.81
CA THR A 15 -9.09 12.82 3.56
C THR A 15 -9.83 13.52 4.69
N VAL A 16 -10.38 14.69 4.34
CA VAL A 16 -11.52 15.33 4.98
C VAL A 16 -12.70 14.36 4.93
N ALA A 17 -13.32 14.12 6.07
CA ALA A 17 -14.45 13.22 6.24
C ALA A 17 -15.69 13.66 5.47
N PHE A 18 -16.26 12.78 4.65
CA PHE A 18 -17.70 12.75 4.38
C PHE A 18 -18.23 11.32 4.40
N SER A 19 -19.35 11.16 5.10
CA SER A 19 -20.07 9.92 5.38
C SER A 19 -20.48 9.15 4.13
N TRP A 20 -20.11 7.86 4.06
CA TRP A 20 -20.55 6.92 3.03
C TRP A 20 -21.78 6.12 3.51
N GLN A 21 -22.91 6.23 2.81
CA GLN A 21 -24.01 5.26 2.88
C GLN A 21 -23.89 4.26 1.72
N PRO A 22 -24.18 2.96 1.91
CA PRO A 22 -23.97 1.94 0.90
C PRO A 22 -25.04 2.03 -0.20
N LEU A 23 -24.63 2.35 -1.44
CA LEU A 23 -25.50 2.34 -2.60
C LEU A 23 -25.71 0.91 -3.11
N ARG A 24 -26.98 0.49 -3.17
CA ARG A 24 -27.45 -0.65 -3.97
C ARG A 24 -27.05 -0.44 -5.44
N GLN A 25 -26.76 -1.56 -6.11
CA GLN A 25 -26.37 -1.65 -7.52
C GLN A 25 -27.19 -0.69 -8.41
N GLN A 26 -26.50 0.23 -9.08
CA GLN A 26 -27.05 1.08 -10.13
C GLN A 26 -26.31 0.81 -11.45
N PRO A 27 -27.02 0.83 -12.59
CA PRO A 27 -26.43 0.47 -13.89
C PRO A 27 -25.46 1.55 -14.38
N LYS A 28 -24.54 1.16 -15.27
CA LYS A 28 -23.49 2.00 -15.88
C LYS A 28 -24.01 3.39 -16.24
N ARG A 29 -23.57 4.43 -15.52
CA ARG A 29 -23.92 5.83 -15.78
C ARG A 29 -22.80 6.50 -16.59
N HIS A 30 -23.17 7.05 -17.74
CA HIS A 30 -22.43 8.13 -18.38
C HIS A 30 -22.29 9.31 -17.41
N SER A 31 -21.13 9.96 -17.43
CA SER A 31 -20.74 11.12 -16.62
C SER A 31 -21.83 12.20 -16.64
N SER A 32 -22.54 12.37 -15.51
CA SER A 32 -23.58 13.38 -15.38
C SER A 32 -23.00 14.76 -14.99
N PRO A 33 -23.60 15.87 -15.45
CA PRO A 33 -23.10 17.24 -15.20
C PRO A 33 -23.01 17.62 -13.72
N LEU A 34 -23.76 16.95 -12.85
CA LEU A 34 -23.80 17.20 -11.41
C LEU A 34 -22.49 16.87 -10.68
N PHE A 35 -21.72 15.89 -11.15
CA PHE A 35 -20.42 15.56 -10.56
C PHE A 35 -19.39 16.66 -10.86
N LEU A 36 -19.37 17.17 -12.09
CA LEU A 36 -18.52 18.28 -12.52
C LEU A 36 -18.84 19.59 -11.78
N SER A 37 -20.12 19.86 -11.50
CA SER A 37 -20.53 21.08 -10.77
C SER A 37 -20.16 21.11 -9.27
N ARG A 38 -19.88 19.96 -8.64
CA ARG A 38 -19.29 19.91 -7.28
C ARG A 38 -17.77 20.01 -7.30
N LEU A 39 -17.14 19.81 -8.44
CA LEU A 39 -15.69 19.93 -8.58
C LEU A 39 -15.26 21.39 -8.73
N SER A 40 -16.13 22.25 -9.27
CA SER A 40 -15.87 23.71 -9.33
C SER A 40 -15.81 24.38 -7.97
N SER A 41 -16.31 23.76 -6.89
CA SER A 41 -16.16 24.31 -5.54
C SER A 41 -14.75 24.15 -4.96
N PHE A 42 -13.89 23.33 -5.59
CA PHE A 42 -12.50 23.13 -5.18
C PHE A 42 -11.48 23.87 -6.06
N ASP A 43 -11.93 24.53 -7.14
CA ASP A 43 -11.06 25.30 -8.05
C ASP A 43 -10.43 26.54 -7.36
N HIS A 44 -10.96 26.94 -6.20
CA HIS A 44 -10.46 28.08 -5.43
C HIS A 44 -9.56 27.67 -4.24
N VAL A 45 -9.35 26.38 -4.02
CA VAL A 45 -8.52 25.91 -2.90
C VAL A 45 -7.05 26.00 -3.30
N ASP A 46 -6.29 26.81 -2.57
CA ASP A 46 -4.84 26.87 -2.71
C ASP A 46 -4.19 25.68 -2.00
N TRP A 47 -4.12 24.55 -2.71
CA TRP A 47 -3.51 23.33 -2.21
C TRP A 47 -2.04 23.52 -1.85
N GLN A 48 -1.31 24.37 -2.58
CA GLN A 48 0.11 24.58 -2.30
C GLN A 48 0.30 25.31 -0.97
N SER A 49 -0.50 26.35 -0.70
CA SER A 49 -0.48 27.04 0.59
C SER A 49 -0.79 26.07 1.74
N ILE A 50 -1.84 25.25 1.60
CA ILE A 50 -2.23 24.28 2.64
C ILE A 50 -1.10 23.29 2.93
N LEU A 51 -0.44 22.74 1.90
CA LEU A 51 0.67 21.81 2.09
C LEU A 51 1.88 22.49 2.75
N ASN A 52 2.17 23.75 2.41
CA ASN A 52 3.24 24.52 3.04
C ASN A 52 2.96 24.80 4.53
N ASP A 53 1.70 25.13 4.85
CA ASP A 53 1.27 25.36 6.23
C ASP A 53 1.40 24.07 7.06
N ILE A 54 0.92 22.93 6.53
CA ILE A 54 1.12 21.62 7.17
C ILE A 54 2.60 21.31 7.37
N ALA A 55 3.43 21.52 6.33
CA ALA A 55 4.86 21.25 6.41
C ALA A 55 5.57 22.12 7.46
N THR A 56 5.05 23.32 7.73
CA THR A 56 5.54 24.23 8.77
C THR A 56 5.07 23.77 10.15
N ASP A 57 3.78 23.49 10.31
CA ASP A 57 3.15 23.09 11.58
C ASP A 57 3.72 21.80 12.14
N ILE A 58 4.14 20.87 11.27
CA ILE A 58 4.69 19.58 11.68
C ILE A 58 6.20 19.63 12.01
N GLN A 59 6.94 20.70 11.64
CA GLN A 59 8.39 20.81 11.93
C GLN A 59 8.74 20.52 13.40
N PRO A 60 8.03 21.07 14.41
CA PRO A 60 8.35 20.82 15.81
C PRO A 60 8.10 19.38 16.28
N TYR A 61 7.50 18.54 15.43
CA TYR A 61 7.17 17.14 15.73
C TYR A 61 8.05 16.14 14.98
N LEU A 62 8.89 16.59 14.05
CA LEU A 62 9.89 15.75 13.42
C LEU A 62 10.81 15.13 14.46
N ALA A 63 11.25 13.89 14.20
CA ALA A 63 12.04 13.07 15.11
C ALA A 63 11.43 12.74 16.49
N LYS A 64 10.18 13.11 16.80
CA LYS A 64 9.50 12.65 18.03
C LYS A 64 9.06 11.18 17.96
N GLY A 65 8.95 10.63 16.75
CA GLY A 65 8.64 9.23 16.51
C GLY A 65 9.87 8.31 16.60
N LYS A 66 9.65 7.00 16.44
CA LYS A 66 10.72 6.01 16.35
C LYS A 66 10.83 5.50 14.91
N VAL A 67 12.02 5.58 14.35
CA VAL A 67 12.33 5.01 13.03
C VAL A 67 12.09 3.48 13.05
N ALA A 68 11.49 2.97 11.99
CA ALA A 68 11.27 1.54 11.82
C ALA A 68 12.61 0.79 11.85
N SER A 69 12.70 -0.24 12.69
CA SER A 69 13.95 -0.97 12.96
C SER A 69 13.73 -2.48 13.07
N TYR A 70 12.61 -2.97 12.52
CA TYR A 70 12.31 -4.41 12.49
C TYR A 70 13.17 -5.15 11.45
N ILE A 71 13.72 -4.42 10.47
CA ILE A 71 14.83 -4.86 9.63
C ILE A 71 15.97 -3.82 9.68
N PRO A 72 17.24 -4.22 9.55
CA PRO A 72 18.38 -3.30 9.57
C PRO A 72 18.34 -2.20 8.49
N ALA A 73 17.88 -2.52 7.28
CA ALA A 73 17.88 -1.57 6.15
C ALA A 73 17.04 -0.30 6.42
N LEU A 74 15.99 -0.38 7.25
CA LEU A 74 15.14 0.76 7.58
C LEU A 74 15.67 1.60 8.75
N ALA A 75 16.59 1.06 9.54
CA ALA A 75 17.02 1.69 10.79
C ALA A 75 17.86 2.96 10.58
N ASN A 76 18.40 3.16 9.38
CA ASN A 76 19.32 4.25 9.05
C ASN A 76 18.63 5.46 8.41
N VAL A 77 17.30 5.46 8.31
CA VAL A 77 16.54 6.59 7.74
C VAL A 77 16.63 7.79 8.68
N ASP A 78 16.93 8.96 8.13
CA ASP A 78 16.99 10.21 8.90
C ASP A 78 15.59 10.58 9.45
N PRO A 79 15.41 10.67 10.78
CA PRO A 79 14.13 10.96 11.41
C PRO A 79 13.60 12.38 11.16
N HIS A 80 14.42 13.25 10.55
CA HIS A 80 14.02 14.60 10.12
C HIS A 80 13.53 14.66 8.66
N GLN A 81 13.59 13.56 7.90
CA GLN A 81 13.04 13.54 6.56
C GLN A 81 11.53 13.72 6.59
N PHE A 82 11.06 14.64 5.75
CA PHE A 82 9.64 14.93 5.61
C PHE A 82 9.28 15.35 4.19
N GLY A 83 8.22 14.74 3.67
CA GLY A 83 7.61 15.09 2.41
C GLY A 83 6.11 14.80 2.46
N ILE A 84 5.32 15.68 1.85
CA ILE A 84 3.90 15.48 1.58
C ILE A 84 3.63 15.86 0.13
N ALA A 85 2.77 15.08 -0.53
CA ALA A 85 2.30 15.38 -1.87
C ALA A 85 0.80 15.12 -2.01
N PHE A 86 0.17 15.84 -2.93
CA PHE A 86 -1.22 15.70 -3.32
C PHE A 86 -1.31 15.81 -4.83
N THR A 87 -1.92 14.83 -5.48
CA THR A 87 -2.26 14.89 -6.91
C THR A 87 -3.77 14.92 -7.04
N ASP A 88 -4.30 15.93 -7.73
CA ASP A 88 -5.73 16.01 -8.00
C ASP A 88 -6.14 15.10 -9.18
N ILE A 89 -7.44 14.94 -9.38
CA ILE A 89 -7.98 14.11 -10.48
C ILE A 89 -7.70 14.67 -11.88
N ARG A 90 -7.15 15.89 -11.99
CA ARG A 90 -6.75 16.52 -13.27
C ARG A 90 -5.25 16.30 -13.53
N GLY A 91 -4.53 15.67 -12.60
CA GLY A 91 -3.10 15.40 -12.69
C GLY A 91 -2.21 16.52 -12.14
N ASN A 92 -2.78 17.60 -11.59
CA ASN A 92 -1.96 18.64 -10.95
C ASN A 92 -1.39 18.09 -9.66
N THR A 93 -0.07 18.21 -9.49
CA THR A 93 0.64 17.70 -8.32
C THR A 93 1.21 18.86 -7.52
N TYR A 94 0.89 18.87 -6.23
CA TYR A 94 1.36 19.83 -5.23
C TYR A 94 2.18 19.08 -4.20
N LYS A 95 3.23 19.69 -3.66
CA LYS A 95 4.11 19.05 -2.68
C LYS A 95 4.75 20.05 -1.75
N ALA A 96 5.10 19.59 -0.55
CA ALA A 96 5.85 20.37 0.43
C ALA A 96 6.78 19.46 1.24
N GLY A 97 7.78 20.07 1.87
CA GLY A 97 8.82 19.37 2.61
C GLY A 97 10.05 19.03 1.75
N PRO A 98 11.26 19.11 2.32
CA PRO A 98 12.51 18.95 1.56
C PRO A 98 12.71 17.53 1.01
N SER A 99 12.02 16.53 1.55
CA SER A 99 12.12 15.13 1.15
C SER A 99 10.96 14.66 0.28
N ALA A 100 10.16 15.57 -0.30
CA ALA A 100 8.99 15.21 -1.09
C ALA A 100 9.29 14.37 -2.34
N ASP A 101 10.50 14.49 -2.90
CA ASP A 101 10.98 13.69 -4.03
C ASP A 101 11.98 12.61 -3.62
N THR A 102 12.30 12.49 -2.32
CA THR A 102 13.21 11.46 -1.82
C THR A 102 12.50 10.11 -1.88
N PRO A 103 13.01 9.13 -2.65
CA PRO A 103 12.44 7.80 -2.68
C PRO A 103 12.61 7.09 -1.33
N PHE A 104 11.60 6.31 -0.97
CA PHE A 104 11.64 5.42 0.18
C PHE A 104 10.90 4.12 -0.16
N SER A 105 11.23 3.05 0.56
CA SER A 105 10.49 1.79 0.46
C SER A 105 9.05 1.98 0.92
N ILE A 106 8.07 1.78 0.03
CA ILE A 106 6.65 2.01 0.31
C ILE A 106 6.04 0.94 1.23
N GLN A 107 6.77 -0.13 1.52
CA GLN A 107 6.42 -1.13 2.52
C GLN A 107 4.99 -1.64 2.33
N SER A 108 4.17 -1.66 3.38
CA SER A 108 2.81 -2.20 3.31
C SER A 108 1.85 -1.40 2.40
N ILE A 109 2.21 -0.20 1.95
CA ILE A 109 1.41 0.52 0.93
C ILE A 109 1.34 -0.30 -0.36
N SER A 110 2.39 -1.08 -0.66
CA SER A 110 2.43 -2.03 -1.79
C SER A 110 1.25 -3.01 -1.83
N LYS A 111 0.63 -3.33 -0.68
CA LYS A 111 -0.50 -4.26 -0.59
C LYS A 111 -1.74 -3.77 -1.35
N VAL A 112 -1.92 -2.45 -1.49
CA VAL A 112 -3.00 -1.86 -2.30
C VAL A 112 -2.81 -2.23 -3.77
N PHE A 113 -1.61 -2.00 -4.29
CA PHE A 113 -1.27 -2.29 -5.68
C PHE A 113 -1.26 -3.79 -5.96
N ALA A 114 -0.72 -4.60 -5.04
CA ALA A 114 -0.74 -6.06 -5.13
C ALA A 114 -2.17 -6.61 -5.22
N LEU A 115 -3.11 -6.05 -4.45
CA LEU A 115 -4.52 -6.44 -4.51
C LEU A 115 -5.14 -6.10 -5.87
N VAL A 116 -4.88 -4.89 -6.42
CA VAL A 116 -5.43 -4.49 -7.72
C VAL A 116 -4.94 -5.44 -8.82
N MET A 117 -3.65 -5.77 -8.81
CA MET A 117 -3.08 -6.73 -9.76
C MET A 117 -3.67 -8.13 -9.59
N ALA A 118 -3.81 -8.62 -8.36
CA ALA A 118 -4.41 -9.93 -8.10
C ALA A 118 -5.88 -10.00 -8.57
N LEU A 119 -6.61 -8.89 -8.47
CA LEU A 119 -7.98 -8.79 -8.97
C LEU A 119 -8.05 -8.77 -10.50
N ASP A 120 -7.09 -8.13 -11.17
CA ASP A 120 -7.01 -8.13 -12.63
C ASP A 120 -6.75 -9.54 -13.17
N LEU A 121 -5.89 -10.31 -12.48
CA LEU A 121 -5.53 -11.68 -12.87
C LEU A 121 -6.59 -12.73 -12.51
N GLU A 122 -7.12 -12.69 -11.29
CA GLU A 122 -7.99 -13.76 -10.75
C GLU A 122 -9.48 -13.39 -10.67
N GLY A 123 -9.81 -12.10 -10.79
CA GLY A 123 -11.18 -11.60 -10.64
C GLY A 123 -11.81 -12.03 -9.32
N GLU A 124 -13.04 -12.54 -9.38
CA GLU A 124 -13.76 -12.96 -8.17
C GLU A 124 -13.17 -14.20 -7.49
N ALA A 125 -12.36 -15.00 -8.19
CA ALA A 125 -11.77 -16.22 -7.63
C ALA A 125 -10.80 -15.91 -6.47
N LEU A 126 -10.18 -14.73 -6.47
CA LEU A 126 -9.32 -14.24 -5.39
C LEU A 126 -10.00 -14.33 -4.03
N TRP A 127 -11.30 -14.05 -3.99
CA TRP A 127 -12.10 -14.03 -2.76
C TRP A 127 -12.46 -15.43 -2.23
N LYS A 128 -11.97 -16.49 -2.87
CA LYS A 128 -11.95 -17.82 -2.27
C LYS A 128 -10.71 -18.01 -1.39
N LYS A 129 -9.60 -17.32 -1.70
CA LYS A 129 -8.30 -17.41 -1.02
C LYS A 129 -8.13 -16.40 0.11
N VAL A 130 -8.71 -15.21 -0.01
CA VAL A 130 -8.59 -14.12 0.98
C VAL A 130 -9.96 -13.50 1.28
N GLY A 131 -10.18 -13.10 2.53
CA GLY A 131 -11.38 -12.40 2.98
C GLY A 131 -11.39 -10.90 2.62
N ARG A 132 -12.39 -10.19 3.14
CA ARG A 132 -12.56 -8.74 2.98
C ARG A 132 -12.82 -8.03 4.32
N GLU A 133 -12.77 -8.76 5.42
CA GLU A 133 -13.20 -8.27 6.72
C GLU A 133 -12.00 -7.74 7.52
N PRO A 134 -12.20 -6.74 8.39
CA PRO A 134 -11.17 -6.35 9.35
C PRO A 134 -10.73 -7.54 10.19
N SER A 135 -9.44 -7.58 10.53
CA SER A 135 -8.92 -8.50 11.55
C SER A 135 -9.20 -7.92 12.94
N GLY A 136 -9.95 -8.64 13.78
CA GLY A 136 -10.25 -8.20 15.16
C GLY A 136 -9.09 -8.40 16.15
N GLY A 137 -8.04 -9.14 15.75
CA GLY A 137 -6.82 -9.38 16.52
C GLY A 137 -5.58 -8.73 15.89
N ARG A 138 -4.39 -9.05 16.41
CA ARG A 138 -3.12 -8.60 15.82
C ARG A 138 -3.03 -9.10 14.37
N PHE A 139 -2.62 -8.22 13.46
CA PHE A 139 -2.51 -8.46 12.00
C PHE A 139 -1.67 -9.68 11.58
N ASN A 140 -0.85 -10.23 12.49
CA ASN A 140 -0.02 -11.40 12.25
C ASN A 140 -0.33 -12.57 13.24
N SER A 141 -1.59 -12.71 13.65
CA SER A 141 -2.03 -13.77 14.56
C SER A 141 -2.15 -15.11 13.82
N ILE A 142 -1.27 -16.06 14.12
CA ILE A 142 -1.37 -17.45 13.61
C ILE A 142 -2.65 -18.11 14.14
N VAL A 143 -3.02 -17.86 15.40
CA VAL A 143 -4.24 -18.40 16.01
C VAL A 143 -5.48 -17.98 15.22
N GLN A 144 -5.53 -16.72 14.77
CA GLN A 144 -6.64 -16.27 13.93
C GLN A 144 -6.62 -16.97 12.58
N LEU A 145 -5.45 -17.05 11.95
CA LEU A 145 -5.30 -17.71 10.66
C LEU A 145 -5.68 -19.20 10.74
N GLU A 146 -5.36 -19.87 11.84
CA GLU A 146 -5.76 -21.26 12.12
C GLU A 146 -7.28 -21.39 12.24
N SER A 147 -7.93 -20.51 13.01
CA SER A 147 -9.39 -20.52 13.17
C SER A 147 -10.14 -20.28 11.85
N GLU A 148 -9.48 -19.61 10.89
CA GLU A 148 -9.98 -19.34 9.55
C GLU A 148 -9.47 -20.36 8.52
N GLN A 149 -8.93 -21.49 8.96
CA GLN A 149 -8.44 -22.59 8.12
C GLN A 149 -7.41 -22.11 7.08
N GLY A 150 -6.45 -21.29 7.53
CA GLY A 150 -5.40 -20.75 6.69
C GLY A 150 -5.84 -19.58 5.80
N ARG A 151 -7.12 -19.24 5.75
CA ARG A 151 -7.62 -18.13 4.92
C ARG A 151 -7.37 -16.79 5.61
N PRO A 152 -6.59 -15.86 5.03
CA PRO A 152 -6.39 -14.55 5.63
C PRO A 152 -7.65 -13.70 5.57
N ARG A 153 -7.84 -12.85 6.58
CA ARG A 153 -9.02 -11.98 6.71
C ARG A 153 -9.22 -10.96 5.60
N ASN A 154 -8.12 -10.39 5.13
CA ASN A 154 -8.11 -9.33 4.13
C ASN A 154 -6.70 -9.25 3.50
N PRO A 155 -6.57 -8.66 2.30
CA PRO A 155 -5.28 -8.51 1.62
C PRO A 155 -4.32 -7.52 2.29
N PHE A 156 -4.78 -6.71 3.25
CA PHE A 156 -3.97 -5.66 3.89
C PHE A 156 -3.18 -6.13 5.11
N ILE A 157 -3.35 -7.38 5.54
CA ILE A 157 -2.46 -8.05 6.51
C ILE A 157 -1.38 -8.85 5.77
N ASN A 158 -0.26 -9.17 6.44
CA ASN A 158 0.86 -9.86 5.79
C ASN A 158 0.45 -11.19 5.17
N ALA A 159 -0.33 -12.01 5.88
CA ALA A 159 -0.83 -13.27 5.35
C ALA A 159 -1.68 -13.07 4.07
N GLY A 160 -2.50 -12.02 4.04
CA GLY A 160 -3.32 -11.69 2.88
C GLY A 160 -2.47 -11.26 1.68
N ALA A 161 -1.51 -10.37 1.90
CA ALA A 161 -0.61 -9.91 0.85
C ALA A 161 0.27 -11.04 0.28
N ILE A 162 0.72 -11.96 1.13
CA ILE A 162 1.40 -13.19 0.68
C ILE A 162 0.44 -14.05 -0.16
N ALA A 163 -0.81 -14.23 0.29
CA ALA A 163 -1.80 -15.02 -0.45
C ALA A 163 -2.25 -14.39 -1.78
N THR A 164 -2.05 -13.07 -1.95
CA THR A 164 -2.30 -12.37 -3.22
C THR A 164 -1.03 -12.21 -4.07
N SER A 165 0.12 -12.69 -3.61
CA SER A 165 1.37 -12.59 -4.36
C SER A 165 1.48 -13.74 -5.36
N PRO A 166 1.76 -13.46 -6.65
CA PRO A 166 1.96 -14.53 -7.64
C PRO A 166 3.23 -15.33 -7.32
N ASP A 167 3.16 -16.64 -7.60
CA ASP A 167 4.26 -17.60 -7.52
C ASP A 167 4.94 -17.84 -8.88
N GLU A 168 4.68 -16.97 -9.87
CA GLU A 168 5.36 -16.97 -11.17
C GLU A 168 6.86 -16.69 -11.02
N TYR A 169 7.63 -17.06 -12.04
CA TYR A 169 9.07 -16.85 -12.08
C TYR A 169 9.42 -15.40 -11.68
N ASN A 170 10.20 -15.27 -10.61
CA ASN A 170 10.41 -14.03 -9.87
C ASN A 170 10.58 -12.76 -10.72
N SER A 171 11.38 -12.82 -11.79
CA SER A 171 11.62 -11.66 -12.64
C SER A 171 10.38 -11.21 -13.41
N ILE A 172 9.52 -12.15 -13.83
CA ILE A 172 8.27 -11.85 -14.55
C ILE A 172 7.29 -11.14 -13.63
N ALA A 173 7.06 -11.70 -12.44
CA ALA A 173 6.16 -11.13 -11.45
C ALA A 173 6.58 -9.71 -11.05
N ILE A 174 7.86 -9.51 -10.76
CA ILE A 174 8.41 -8.20 -10.37
C ILE A 174 8.29 -7.18 -11.51
N ASN A 175 8.62 -7.56 -12.74
CA ASN A 175 8.50 -6.66 -13.89
C ASN A 175 7.05 -6.23 -14.12
N LYS A 176 6.09 -7.17 -14.04
CA LYS A 176 4.65 -6.84 -14.11
C LYS A 176 4.24 -5.82 -13.04
N ILE A 177 4.75 -5.95 -11.82
CA ILE A 177 4.47 -5.01 -10.72
C ILE A 177 5.05 -3.62 -11.02
N LEU A 178 6.31 -3.56 -11.48
CA LEU A 178 6.95 -2.30 -11.85
C LEU A 178 6.21 -1.61 -13.00
N ASP A 179 5.86 -2.35 -14.05
CA ASP A 179 5.16 -1.81 -15.22
C ASP A 179 3.75 -1.31 -14.86
N PHE A 180 3.04 -2.06 -14.00
CA PHE A 180 1.75 -1.64 -13.45
C PHE A 180 1.86 -0.33 -12.68
N LEU A 181 2.83 -0.21 -11.77
CA LEU A 181 3.02 1.00 -10.97
C LEU A 181 3.44 2.21 -11.79
N LYS A 182 4.31 2.02 -12.80
CA LYS A 182 4.67 3.08 -13.75
C LYS A 182 3.46 3.58 -14.52
N THR A 183 2.57 2.66 -14.91
CA THR A 183 1.30 2.98 -15.57
C THR A 183 0.39 3.79 -14.63
N CYS A 184 0.22 3.35 -13.38
CA CYS A 184 -0.57 4.06 -12.36
C CYS A 184 -0.03 5.47 -12.13
N ALA A 185 1.27 5.59 -11.87
CA ALA A 185 1.93 6.85 -11.56
C ALA A 185 2.19 7.75 -12.78
N GLN A 186 1.90 7.26 -13.99
CA GLN A 186 2.15 7.94 -15.27
C GLN A 186 3.59 8.46 -15.38
N THR A 187 4.57 7.62 -15.01
CA THR A 187 5.99 7.96 -15.05
C THR A 187 6.83 6.73 -15.40
N ASP A 188 7.86 6.94 -16.22
CA ASP A 188 8.88 5.94 -16.50
C ASP A 188 10.09 6.04 -15.53
N GLN A 189 10.10 7.07 -14.68
CA GLN A 189 11.20 7.36 -13.76
C GLN A 189 10.90 6.91 -12.32
N ASP A 190 11.96 6.56 -11.60
CA ASP A 190 12.03 6.48 -10.13
C ASP A 190 11.15 5.46 -9.41
N ILE A 191 10.56 4.48 -10.13
CA ILE A 191 9.96 3.29 -9.51
C ILE A 191 10.87 2.10 -9.73
N ARG A 192 11.44 1.59 -8.64
CA ARG A 192 12.38 0.47 -8.65
C ARG A 192 12.25 -0.36 -7.38
N ILE A 193 13.00 -1.45 -7.30
CA ILE A 193 13.16 -2.21 -6.07
C ILE A 193 14.45 -1.77 -5.39
N ASP A 194 14.39 -1.47 -4.10
CA ASP A 194 15.59 -1.34 -3.27
C ASP A 194 16.15 -2.75 -2.97
N PRO A 195 17.32 -3.11 -3.53
CA PRO A 195 17.90 -4.44 -3.32
C PRO A 195 18.34 -4.67 -1.87
N GLU A 196 18.71 -3.62 -1.14
CA GLU A 196 19.10 -3.72 0.26
C GLU A 196 17.88 -4.03 1.13
N VAL A 197 16.77 -3.30 0.94
CA VAL A 197 15.52 -3.57 1.65
C VAL A 197 14.96 -4.94 1.27
N ALA A 198 14.94 -5.31 -0.01
CA ALA A 198 14.45 -6.63 -0.44
C ALA A 198 15.24 -7.77 0.20
N ARG A 199 16.58 -7.66 0.21
CA ARG A 199 17.46 -8.63 0.87
C ARG A 199 17.22 -8.67 2.37
N SER A 200 17.05 -7.52 3.00
CA SER A 200 16.83 -7.42 4.44
C SER A 200 15.47 -8.00 4.84
N GLU A 201 14.39 -7.68 4.12
CA GLU A 201 13.06 -8.28 4.31
C GLU A 201 13.10 -9.81 4.16
N ALA A 202 13.82 -10.30 3.15
CA ALA A 202 13.99 -11.73 2.98
C ALA A 202 14.76 -12.37 4.15
N LEU A 203 15.90 -11.80 4.56
CA LEU A 203 16.73 -12.37 5.64
C LEU A 203 16.01 -12.41 6.99
N PHE A 204 15.20 -11.38 7.31
CA PHE A 204 14.50 -11.27 8.59
C PHE A 204 13.00 -11.68 8.48
N GLY A 205 12.63 -12.33 7.38
CA GLY A 205 11.25 -12.63 7.01
C GLY A 205 10.67 -13.92 7.60
N ASP A 206 11.26 -14.51 8.64
CA ASP A 206 10.87 -15.83 9.19
C ASP A 206 9.39 -15.94 9.54
N ARG A 207 8.81 -14.86 10.08
CA ARG A 207 7.38 -14.82 10.37
C ARG A 207 6.54 -14.94 9.11
N ASN A 208 6.92 -14.25 8.04
CA ASN A 208 6.23 -14.32 6.76
C ASN A 208 6.41 -15.70 6.12
N ARG A 209 7.57 -16.33 6.28
CA ARG A 209 7.80 -17.74 5.89
C ARG A 209 6.85 -18.68 6.63
N ALA A 210 6.74 -18.53 7.95
CA ALA A 210 5.83 -19.33 8.77
C ALA A 210 4.37 -19.17 8.30
N LEU A 211 3.92 -17.94 8.05
CA LEU A 211 2.58 -17.68 7.51
C LEU A 211 2.38 -18.35 6.15
N ALA A 212 3.35 -18.25 5.23
CA ALA A 212 3.24 -18.84 3.91
C ALA A 212 3.13 -20.37 3.95
N TYR A 213 4.00 -21.03 4.71
CA TYR A 213 3.92 -22.49 4.88
C TYR A 213 2.66 -22.94 5.62
N PHE A 214 2.19 -22.15 6.59
CA PHE A 214 0.93 -22.42 7.28
C PHE A 214 -0.27 -22.31 6.33
N MET A 215 -0.34 -21.28 5.50
CA MET A 215 -1.40 -21.18 4.49
C MET A 215 -1.32 -22.31 3.46
N ARG A 216 -0.11 -22.77 3.13
CA ARG A 216 0.11 -23.93 2.26
C ARG A 216 -0.45 -25.23 2.86
N SER A 217 -0.34 -25.45 4.17
CA SER A 217 -0.90 -26.66 4.79
C SER A 217 -2.43 -26.73 4.71
N TYR A 218 -3.11 -25.59 4.49
CA TYR A 218 -4.54 -25.51 4.23
C TYR A 218 -4.89 -25.35 2.74
N GLY A 219 -3.91 -25.35 1.84
CA GLY A 219 -4.13 -25.21 0.40
C GLY A 219 -4.53 -23.80 -0.06
N VAL A 220 -4.36 -22.77 0.78
CA VAL A 220 -4.67 -21.38 0.43
C VAL A 220 -3.61 -20.78 -0.48
N VAL A 221 -2.35 -20.94 -0.11
CA VAL A 221 -1.19 -20.66 -0.98
C VAL A 221 -0.70 -21.98 -1.55
N GLN A 222 -0.57 -22.06 -2.86
CA GLN A 222 -0.14 -23.26 -3.57
C GLN A 222 1.10 -22.93 -4.43
N GLY A 223 1.68 -23.95 -5.07
CA GLY A 223 2.85 -23.79 -5.91
C GLY A 223 4.15 -23.51 -5.16
N ASP A 224 5.02 -22.68 -5.72
CA ASP A 224 6.36 -22.41 -5.18
C ASP A 224 6.34 -21.28 -4.14
N ILE A 225 6.31 -21.67 -2.87
CA ILE A 225 6.34 -20.74 -1.72
C ILE A 225 7.56 -19.82 -1.74
N GLY A 226 8.71 -20.30 -2.25
CA GLY A 226 9.91 -19.49 -2.40
C GLY A 226 9.69 -18.34 -3.37
N GLN A 227 9.01 -18.60 -4.49
CA GLN A 227 8.67 -17.57 -5.48
C GLN A 227 7.61 -16.60 -4.97
N THR A 228 6.54 -17.10 -4.32
CA THR A 228 5.54 -16.24 -3.66
C THR A 228 6.18 -15.26 -2.68
N LEU A 229 7.03 -15.78 -1.79
CA LEU A 229 7.72 -14.97 -0.79
C LEU A 229 8.72 -14.01 -1.43
N HIS A 230 9.42 -14.43 -2.47
CA HIS A 230 10.31 -13.56 -3.22
C HIS A 230 9.57 -12.36 -3.79
N THR A 231 8.45 -12.58 -4.47
CA THR A 231 7.57 -11.51 -4.97
C THR A 231 7.11 -10.61 -3.83
N TYR A 232 6.60 -11.18 -2.73
CA TYR A 232 6.14 -10.42 -1.57
C TYR A 232 7.22 -9.52 -0.95
N PHE A 233 8.45 -10.01 -0.76
CA PHE A 233 9.54 -9.20 -0.21
C PHE A 233 9.97 -8.09 -1.16
N HIS A 234 9.94 -8.33 -2.46
CA HIS A 234 10.21 -7.29 -3.47
C HIS A 234 9.11 -6.23 -3.50
N GLN A 235 7.84 -6.61 -3.37
CA GLN A 235 6.74 -5.65 -3.21
C GLN A 235 6.96 -4.72 -2.03
N CYS A 236 7.40 -5.25 -0.88
CA CYS A 236 7.70 -4.42 0.30
C CYS A 236 8.85 -3.44 0.01
N ALA A 237 9.81 -3.84 -0.82
CA ALA A 237 11.00 -3.07 -1.17
C ALA A 237 10.83 -2.12 -2.38
N LEU A 238 9.62 -1.95 -2.90
CA LEU A 238 9.35 -0.95 -3.94
C LEU A 238 9.68 0.45 -3.43
N GLU A 239 10.53 1.18 -4.16
CA GLU A 239 10.88 2.58 -3.88
C GLU A 239 10.02 3.53 -4.70
N MET A 240 9.44 4.50 -4.01
CA MET A 240 8.74 5.64 -4.61
C MET A 240 8.94 6.87 -3.72
N SER A 241 8.90 8.07 -4.29
CA SER A 241 8.73 9.30 -3.50
C SER A 241 7.24 9.53 -3.19
N VAL A 242 6.92 10.41 -2.24
CA VAL A 242 5.51 10.78 -1.99
C VAL A 242 4.87 11.44 -3.22
N THR A 243 5.66 12.17 -4.02
CA THR A 243 5.20 12.79 -5.27
C THR A 243 4.83 11.74 -6.33
N THR A 244 5.60 10.66 -6.43
CA THR A 244 5.27 9.55 -7.34
C THR A 244 4.09 8.76 -6.81
N LEU A 245 4.05 8.51 -5.50
CA LEU A 245 2.98 7.75 -4.85
C LEU A 245 1.63 8.47 -4.92
N SER A 246 1.59 9.80 -4.84
CA SER A 246 0.32 10.55 -4.91
C SER A 246 -0.35 10.47 -6.28
N LYS A 247 0.41 10.16 -7.34
CA LYS A 247 -0.10 9.98 -8.70
C LYS A 247 -0.64 8.56 -8.96
N ALA A 248 -0.13 7.57 -8.23
CA ALA A 248 -0.39 6.15 -8.44
C ALA A 248 -1.74 5.70 -7.85
#